data_AF-A0AAF0LIG5-F1
#
_entry.id   AF-A0AAF0LIG5-F1
#
_cell.length_a   1.000
_cell.length_b   1.000
_cell.length_c   1.000
_cell.angle_alpha   90.00
_cell.angle_beta   90.00
_cell.angle_gamma   90.00
#
_symmetry.space_group_name_H-M   'P 1'
#
loop_
_entity.id
_entity.type
_entity.pdbx_description
1 polymer ?
#
loop_
_entity_poly.entity_id
_entity_poly.type
_entity_poly.pdbx_seq_one_letter_code
_entity_poly.pdbx_strand_id
1 'polypeptide(L)'
;MADSLSPNAQIILAALNAAGPRPTPPTRVRVNPASFPNGGHEAAQDQYNAQYQADLVAFEAASGAWDQSVKSNARDIKVMLSERSGIMTQLTQLDKIVDPNNDGGKVFPGTIVRVTREERSKRGIVVIYTGTDRATAGLGPGEEQVRTDRTDNEDGRALARRAQQLIGHKVLLYIELEQMQGGNKVRVVRHFEDRGLDHEYNASTGTVAKAA
;
A
#
# COMPACT_ATOMS: atom_id res chain seq x y z
N MET A 1 -27.06 3.49 12.17
CA MET A 1 -25.67 3.98 12.30
C MET A 1 -24.85 2.77 12.70
N ALA A 2 -23.92 2.31 11.87
CA ALA A 2 -23.03 1.22 12.27
C ALA A 2 -22.02 1.81 13.27
N ASP A 3 -21.93 1.24 14.47
CA ASP A 3 -20.91 1.64 15.45
C ASP A 3 -19.53 1.44 14.82
N SER A 4 -18.82 2.54 14.58
CA SER A 4 -17.43 2.48 14.11
C SER A 4 -16.58 1.81 15.18
N LEU A 5 -15.86 0.75 14.82
CA LEU A 5 -14.92 0.07 15.71
C LEU A 5 -13.95 1.07 16.35
N SER A 6 -13.64 0.87 17.63
CA SER A 6 -12.62 1.68 18.31
C SER A 6 -11.25 1.54 17.62
N PRO A 7 -10.33 2.53 17.74
CA PRO A 7 -9.02 2.47 17.09
C PRO A 7 -8.23 1.20 17.45
N ASN A 8 -8.31 0.74 18.71
CA ASN A 8 -7.63 -0.50 19.11
C ASN A 8 -8.29 -1.74 18.49
N ALA A 9 -9.63 -1.75 18.32
CA ALA A 9 -10.31 -2.86 17.64
C ALA A 9 -9.92 -2.93 16.15
N GLN A 10 -9.71 -1.79 15.49
CA GLN A 10 -9.22 -1.74 14.11
C GLN A 10 -7.79 -2.29 13.99
N ILE A 11 -6.91 -1.94 14.94
CA ILE A 11 -5.53 -2.49 14.99
C ILE A 11 -5.55 -4.01 15.17
N ILE A 12 -6.39 -4.52 16.07
CA ILE A 12 -6.52 -5.97 16.29
C ILE A 12 -7.03 -6.65 15.02
N LEU A 13 -8.02 -6.08 14.34
CA LEU A 13 -8.54 -6.64 13.09
C LEU A 13 -7.47 -6.68 11.98
N ALA A 14 -6.68 -5.61 11.83
CA ALA A 14 -5.59 -5.58 10.87
C ALA A 14 -4.50 -6.63 11.21
N ALA A 15 -4.17 -6.78 12.49
CA ALA A 15 -3.21 -7.77 12.96
C ALA A 15 -3.70 -9.22 12.71
N LEU A 16 -4.98 -9.50 12.91
CA LEU A 16 -5.62 -10.77 12.61
C LEU A 16 -5.55 -11.09 11.11
N ASN A 17 -5.88 -10.12 10.25
CA ASN A 17 -5.82 -10.29 8.80
C ASN A 17 -4.38 -10.59 8.33
N ALA A 18 -3.38 -9.91 8.92
CA ALA A 18 -1.98 -10.12 8.59
C ALA A 18 -1.42 -11.47 9.06
N ALA A 19 -1.91 -12.01 10.19
CA ALA A 19 -1.49 -13.30 10.73
C ALA A 19 -2.07 -14.50 9.94
N GLY A 20 -3.07 -14.27 9.08
CA GLY A 20 -3.77 -15.32 8.35
C GLY A 20 -4.83 -16.05 9.18
N PRO A 21 -5.44 -17.11 8.63
CA PRO A 21 -6.54 -17.80 9.28
C PRO A 21 -6.09 -18.45 10.59
N ARG A 22 -6.96 -18.40 11.60
CA ARG A 22 -6.73 -19.09 12.87
C ARG A 22 -6.69 -20.60 12.63
N PRO A 23 -5.70 -21.32 13.20
CA PRO A 23 -5.71 -22.79 13.19
C PRO A 23 -7.00 -23.34 13.78
N THR A 24 -7.49 -24.44 13.19
CA THR A 24 -8.70 -25.12 13.66
C THR A 24 -8.35 -26.38 14.43
N PRO A 25 -9.00 -26.66 15.58
CA PRO A 25 -8.73 -27.86 16.34
C PRO A 25 -9.06 -29.10 15.51
N PRO A 26 -8.25 -30.17 15.59
CA PRO A 26 -8.53 -31.41 14.88
C PRO A 26 -9.80 -32.06 15.45
N THR A 27 -10.53 -32.77 14.59
CA THR A 27 -11.75 -33.48 14.98
C THR A 27 -11.42 -34.93 15.27
N ARG A 28 -11.86 -35.44 16.43
CA ARG A 28 -11.67 -36.85 16.76
C ARG A 28 -12.62 -37.72 15.94
N VAL A 29 -12.06 -38.69 15.22
CA VAL A 29 -12.84 -39.68 14.46
C VAL A 29 -13.08 -40.94 15.29
N ARG A 30 -14.33 -41.42 15.30
CA ARG A 30 -14.67 -42.75 15.83
C ARG A 30 -14.78 -43.74 14.68
N VAL A 31 -14.13 -44.88 14.83
CA VAL A 31 -14.22 -45.99 13.89
C VAL A 31 -15.57 -46.67 14.04
N ASN A 32 -16.26 -46.92 12.92
CA ASN A 32 -17.47 -47.74 12.92
C ASN A 32 -17.08 -49.23 12.96
N PRO A 33 -17.48 -49.99 14.00
CA PRO A 33 -17.16 -51.42 14.10
C PRO A 33 -17.70 -52.25 12.92
N ALA A 34 -18.82 -51.83 12.32
CA ALA A 34 -19.41 -52.50 11.16
C ALA A 34 -18.50 -52.50 9.93
N SER A 35 -17.52 -51.59 9.86
CA SER A 35 -16.52 -51.55 8.79
C SER A 35 -15.41 -52.60 8.94
N PHE A 36 -15.39 -53.33 10.07
CA PHE A 36 -14.35 -54.31 10.42
C PHE A 36 -14.98 -55.64 10.87
N PRO A 37 -15.69 -56.36 9.98
CA PRO A 37 -16.47 -57.56 10.33
C PRO A 37 -15.61 -58.74 10.81
N ASN A 38 -14.31 -58.76 10.50
CA ASN A 38 -13.38 -59.82 10.88
C ASN A 38 -12.48 -59.44 12.08
N GLY A 39 -12.85 -58.42 12.86
CA GLY A 39 -12.01 -57.85 13.92
C GLY A 39 -11.06 -56.75 13.40
N GLY A 40 -10.23 -56.20 14.29
CA GLY A 40 -9.25 -55.14 13.95
C GLY A 40 -9.76 -53.69 14.09
N HIS A 41 -11.01 -53.49 14.52
CA HIS A 41 -11.55 -52.15 14.81
C HIS A 41 -10.79 -51.45 15.95
N GLU A 42 -10.27 -52.19 16.93
CA GLU A 42 -9.43 -51.64 18.01
C GLU A 42 -8.11 -51.11 17.46
N ALA A 43 -7.37 -51.89 16.67
CA ALA A 43 -6.13 -51.45 16.05
C ALA A 43 -6.33 -50.23 15.12
N ALA A 44 -7.43 -50.21 14.36
CA ALA A 44 -7.79 -49.03 13.57
C ALA A 44 -8.11 -47.83 14.47
N GLN A 45 -8.87 -48.01 15.55
CA GLN A 45 -9.19 -46.95 16.50
C GLN A 45 -7.95 -46.42 17.21
N ASP A 46 -6.96 -47.26 17.52
CA ASP A 46 -5.68 -46.88 18.09
C ASP A 46 -4.85 -46.03 17.13
N GLN A 47 -4.81 -46.39 15.84
CA GLN A 47 -4.17 -45.58 14.80
C GLN A 47 -4.83 -44.20 14.66
N TYR A 48 -6.17 -44.13 14.61
CA TYR A 48 -6.88 -42.85 14.60
C TYR A 48 -6.65 -42.03 15.86
N ASN A 49 -6.58 -42.66 17.03
CA ASN A 49 -6.26 -41.99 18.28
C ASN A 49 -4.83 -41.43 18.25
N ALA A 50 -3.85 -42.20 17.76
CA ALA A 50 -2.46 -41.75 17.63
C ALA A 50 -2.33 -40.56 16.67
N GLN A 51 -3.00 -40.62 15.50
CA GLN A 51 -3.04 -39.51 14.55
C GLN A 51 -3.68 -38.27 15.19
N TYR A 52 -4.81 -38.43 15.87
CA TYR A 52 -5.47 -37.32 16.57
C TYR A 52 -4.57 -36.66 17.62
N GLN A 53 -3.79 -37.44 18.38
CA GLN A 53 -2.81 -36.87 19.32
C GLN A 53 -1.69 -36.09 18.61
N ALA A 54 -1.19 -36.61 17.48
CA ALA A 54 -0.19 -35.89 16.68
C ALA A 54 -0.76 -34.59 16.11
N ASP A 55 -1.99 -34.62 15.60
CA ASP A 55 -2.69 -33.44 15.07
C ASP A 55 -2.97 -32.41 16.16
N LEU A 56 -3.28 -32.85 17.39
CA LEU A 56 -3.46 -31.95 18.54
C LEU A 56 -2.18 -31.20 18.87
N VAL A 57 -1.05 -31.90 18.95
CA VAL A 57 0.26 -31.26 19.21
C VAL A 57 0.61 -30.26 18.11
N ALA A 58 0.38 -30.63 16.84
CA ALA A 58 0.59 -29.73 15.71
C ALA A 58 -0.33 -28.49 15.78
N PHE A 59 -1.60 -28.69 16.14
CA PHE A 59 -2.57 -27.61 16.33
C PHE A 59 -2.19 -26.66 17.46
N GLU A 60 -1.73 -27.18 18.61
CA GLU A 60 -1.28 -26.35 19.74
C GLU A 60 -0.06 -25.51 19.36
N ALA A 61 0.92 -26.10 18.68
CA ALA A 61 2.09 -25.39 18.18
C ALA A 61 1.70 -24.30 17.16
N ALA A 62 0.85 -24.63 16.20
CA ALA A 62 0.36 -23.68 15.21
C ALA A 62 -0.45 -22.54 15.84
N SER A 63 -1.31 -22.86 16.81
CA SER A 63 -2.11 -21.87 17.55
C SER A 63 -1.23 -20.93 18.36
N GLY A 64 -0.22 -21.45 19.04
CA GLY A 64 0.77 -20.65 19.75
C GLY A 64 1.54 -19.71 18.82
N ALA A 65 1.99 -20.20 17.67
CA ALA A 65 2.68 -19.38 16.67
C ALA A 65 1.77 -18.28 16.09
N TRP A 66 0.52 -18.61 15.77
CA TRP A 66 -0.47 -17.67 15.28
C TRP A 66 -0.76 -16.57 16.30
N ASP A 67 -0.99 -16.93 17.58
CA ASP A 67 -1.21 -15.96 18.65
C ASP A 67 -0.03 -14.99 18.83
N GLN A 68 1.20 -15.48 18.71
CA GLN A 68 2.40 -14.63 18.77
C GLN A 68 2.48 -13.69 17.56
N SER A 69 2.15 -14.17 16.36
CA SER A 69 2.09 -13.34 15.16
C SER A 69 1.07 -12.20 15.30
N VAL A 70 -0.16 -12.51 15.76
CA VAL A 70 -1.20 -11.49 15.99
C VAL A 70 -0.71 -10.44 17.00
N LYS A 71 -0.10 -10.86 18.11
CA LYS A 71 0.45 -9.94 19.12
C LYS A 71 1.57 -9.07 18.58
N SER A 72 2.50 -9.64 17.81
CA SER A 72 3.60 -8.88 17.19
C SER A 72 3.06 -7.86 16.20
N ASN A 73 2.22 -8.29 15.26
CA ASN A 73 1.61 -7.42 14.25
C ASN A 73 0.83 -6.27 14.90
N ALA A 74 0.04 -6.55 15.95
CA ALA A 74 -0.71 -5.52 16.66
C ALA A 74 0.20 -4.47 17.31
N ARG A 75 1.34 -4.89 17.90
CA ARG A 75 2.33 -3.97 18.47
C ARG A 75 2.97 -3.12 17.38
N ASP A 76 3.39 -3.74 16.29
CA ASP A 76 4.05 -3.05 15.18
C ASP A 76 3.11 -1.99 14.58
N ILE A 77 1.86 -2.36 14.26
CA ILE A 77 0.85 -1.42 13.76
C ILE A 77 0.61 -0.29 14.78
N LYS A 78 0.52 -0.59 16.08
CA LYS A 78 0.33 0.45 17.10
C LYS A 78 1.50 1.44 17.12
N VAL A 79 2.74 0.96 16.97
CA VAL A 79 3.93 1.81 16.89
C VAL A 79 3.92 2.63 15.60
N MET A 80 3.57 2.03 14.46
CA MET A 80 3.43 2.71 13.16
C MET A 80 2.34 3.79 13.15
N LEU A 81 1.33 3.67 14.01
CA LEU A 81 0.26 4.66 14.19
C LEU A 81 0.52 5.63 15.34
N SER A 82 1.67 5.53 16.02
CA SER A 82 2.03 6.50 17.06
C SER A 82 2.39 7.85 16.43
N GLU A 83 2.09 8.94 17.14
CA GLU A 83 2.30 10.32 16.66
C GLU A 83 3.76 10.62 16.30
N ARG A 84 4.72 9.89 16.87
CA ARG A 84 6.15 10.08 16.63
C ARG A 84 6.69 9.25 15.49
N SER A 85 5.89 8.37 14.90
CA SER A 85 6.33 7.54 13.80
C SER A 85 6.43 8.33 12.49
N GLY A 86 7.40 7.98 11.65
CA GLY A 86 7.51 8.53 10.30
C GLY A 86 6.28 8.22 9.45
N ILE A 87 5.67 7.05 9.64
CA ILE A 87 4.46 6.61 8.91
C ILE A 87 3.27 7.51 9.26
N MET A 88 2.98 7.73 10.55
CA MET A 88 1.89 8.63 10.95
C MET A 88 2.10 10.06 10.44
N THR A 89 3.37 10.51 10.38
CA THR A 89 3.71 11.81 9.79
C THR A 89 3.35 11.87 8.30
N GLN A 90 3.71 10.84 7.53
CA GLN A 90 3.36 10.74 6.10
C GLN A 90 1.84 10.63 5.88
N LEU A 91 1.13 9.84 6.69
CA LEU A 91 -0.33 9.73 6.63
C LEU A 91 -0.99 11.07 6.93
N THR A 92 -0.55 11.78 7.98
CA THR A 92 -1.06 13.12 8.31
C THR A 92 -0.80 14.13 7.18
N GLN A 93 0.31 14.02 6.46
CA GLN A 93 0.57 14.85 5.27
C GLN A 93 -0.39 14.51 4.12
N LEU A 94 -0.70 13.23 3.92
CA LEU A 94 -1.67 12.81 2.91
C LEU A 94 -3.09 13.24 3.29
N ASP A 95 -3.51 13.11 4.55
CA ASP A 95 -4.82 13.56 5.01
C ASP A 95 -5.02 15.05 4.73
N LYS A 96 -3.98 15.87 4.92
CA LYS A 96 -4.02 17.29 4.53
C LYS A 96 -4.25 17.51 3.04
N ILE A 97 -3.83 16.59 2.18
CA ILE A 97 -4.00 16.68 0.73
C ILE A 97 -5.36 16.16 0.28
N VAL A 98 -5.88 15.12 0.96
CA VAL A 98 -7.14 14.48 0.60
C VAL A 98 -8.36 15.20 1.20
N ASP A 99 -8.19 15.90 2.33
CA ASP A 99 -9.28 16.67 2.93
C ASP A 99 -9.77 17.78 1.97
N PRO A 100 -11.02 17.71 1.47
CA PRO A 100 -11.54 18.69 0.52
C PRO A 100 -11.69 20.10 1.11
N ASN A 101 -11.59 20.26 2.43
CA ASN A 101 -11.67 21.55 3.12
C ASN A 101 -10.30 22.22 3.32
N ASN A 102 -9.20 21.56 2.91
CA ASN A 102 -7.87 22.10 3.06
C ASN A 102 -7.36 22.72 1.74
N ASP A 103 -7.01 24.00 1.78
CA ASP A 103 -6.45 24.73 0.63
C ASP A 103 -5.00 24.31 0.28
N GLY A 104 -4.35 23.54 1.16
CA GLY A 104 -2.92 23.23 1.07
C GLY A 104 -2.55 22.11 0.10
N GLY A 105 -3.49 21.22 -0.24
CA GLY A 105 -3.22 20.08 -1.10
C GLY A 105 -4.26 19.87 -2.19
N LYS A 106 -3.83 19.23 -3.27
CA LYS A 106 -4.63 19.01 -4.47
C LYS A 106 -4.29 17.68 -5.10
N VAL A 107 -5.32 16.99 -5.61
CA VAL A 107 -5.16 15.78 -6.41
C VAL A 107 -5.27 16.14 -7.88
N PHE A 108 -4.27 15.77 -8.68
CA PHE A 108 -4.22 16.09 -10.10
C PHE A 108 -4.09 14.82 -10.94
N PRO A 109 -4.97 14.58 -11.92
CA PRO A 109 -4.80 13.50 -12.88
C PRO A 109 -3.80 13.89 -13.97
N GLY A 110 -3.09 12.90 -14.51
CA GLY A 110 -2.27 13.09 -15.70
C GLY A 110 -1.46 11.84 -16.05
N THR A 111 -0.70 11.94 -17.14
CA THR A 111 0.20 10.86 -17.59
C THR A 111 1.64 11.29 -17.38
N ILE A 112 2.45 10.50 -16.69
CA ILE A 112 3.86 10.86 -16.48
C ILE A 112 4.61 10.70 -17.81
N VAL A 113 5.15 11.79 -18.34
CA VAL A 113 5.88 11.76 -19.62
C VAL A 113 7.38 11.74 -19.43
N ARG A 114 7.89 12.38 -18.38
CA ARG A 114 9.32 12.50 -18.14
C ARG A 114 9.63 12.76 -16.68
N VAL A 115 10.70 12.13 -16.20
CA VAL A 115 11.28 12.41 -14.88
C VAL A 115 12.74 12.77 -15.05
N THR A 116 13.16 13.87 -14.44
CA THR A 116 14.56 14.35 -14.48
C THR A 116 14.97 14.81 -13.09
N ARG A 117 16.26 14.74 -12.75
CA ARG A 117 16.74 15.24 -11.45
C ARG A 117 17.14 16.72 -11.58
N GLU A 118 16.64 17.56 -10.68
CA GLU A 118 17.05 18.96 -10.57
C GLU A 118 18.35 19.06 -9.75
N GLU A 119 19.41 19.62 -10.33
CA GLU A 119 20.73 19.63 -9.68
C GLU A 119 20.78 20.46 -8.40
N ARG A 120 20.05 21.58 -8.35
CA ARG A 120 20.14 22.57 -7.27
C ARG A 120 19.25 22.23 -6.07
N SER A 121 17.99 21.87 -6.32
CA SER A 121 17.04 21.49 -5.25
C SER A 121 17.22 20.04 -4.79
N LYS A 122 17.95 19.24 -5.58
CA LYS A 122 18.03 17.79 -5.45
C LYS A 122 16.66 17.12 -5.51
N ARG A 123 15.64 17.71 -6.13
CA ARG A 123 14.31 17.09 -6.31
C ARG A 123 14.22 16.37 -7.66
N GLY A 124 13.34 15.40 -7.77
CA GLY A 124 12.88 14.90 -9.06
C GLY A 124 11.89 15.90 -9.66
N ILE A 125 12.14 16.36 -10.86
CA ILE A 125 11.19 17.06 -11.71
C ILE A 125 10.37 16.01 -12.44
N VAL A 126 9.07 16.01 -12.23
CA VAL A 126 8.11 15.15 -12.91
C VAL A 126 7.29 16.02 -13.85
N VAL A 127 7.34 15.69 -15.14
CA VAL A 127 6.49 16.31 -16.15
C VAL A 127 5.35 15.36 -16.43
N ILE A 128 4.14 15.89 -16.40
CA ILE A 128 2.91 15.15 -16.69
C ILE A 128 2.19 15.80 -17.87
N TYR A 129 1.49 14.98 -18.66
CA TYR A 129 0.51 15.45 -19.61
C TYR A 129 -0.88 15.44 -18.98
N THR A 130 -1.60 16.55 -19.09
CA THR A 130 -2.89 16.76 -18.40
C THR A 130 -4.11 16.55 -19.30
N GLY A 131 -3.92 16.24 -20.59
CA GLY A 131 -5.03 16.17 -21.55
C GLY A 131 -5.59 17.53 -21.98
N THR A 132 -4.94 18.63 -21.60
CA THR A 132 -5.35 19.99 -21.97
C THR A 132 -4.44 20.56 -23.07
N ASP A 133 -4.85 21.64 -23.73
CA ASP A 133 -3.97 22.39 -24.65
C ASP A 133 -3.26 23.56 -23.96
N ARG A 134 -3.29 23.62 -22.62
CA ARG A 134 -2.69 24.73 -21.87
C ARG A 134 -1.17 24.68 -22.03
N ALA A 135 -0.60 25.78 -22.53
CA ALA A 135 0.84 25.94 -22.59
C ALA A 135 1.40 26.35 -21.22
N THR A 136 2.45 25.66 -20.78
CA THR A 136 3.27 26.04 -19.63
C THR A 136 4.64 26.47 -20.15
N ALA A 137 5.17 27.59 -19.66
CA ALA A 137 6.45 28.11 -20.12
C ALA A 137 7.58 27.07 -19.99
N GLY A 138 8.25 26.78 -21.10
CA GLY A 138 9.36 25.81 -21.16
C GLY A 138 8.95 24.33 -21.22
N LEU A 139 7.66 24.03 -21.42
CA LEU A 139 7.13 22.67 -21.59
C LEU A 139 6.29 22.57 -22.88
N GLY A 140 5.97 21.34 -23.28
CA GLY A 140 5.09 21.07 -24.40
C GLY A 140 3.62 21.46 -24.12
N PRO A 141 2.76 21.55 -25.15
CA PRO A 141 1.33 21.77 -24.98
C PRO A 141 0.70 20.69 -24.08
N GLY A 142 -0.09 21.11 -23.09
CA GLY A 142 -0.76 20.21 -22.15
C GLY A 142 0.13 19.62 -21.07
N GLU A 143 1.43 19.96 -21.07
CA GLU A 143 2.36 19.53 -20.05
C GLU A 143 2.33 20.44 -18.82
N GLU A 144 2.39 19.82 -17.65
CA GLU A 144 2.63 20.47 -16.38
C GLU A 144 3.85 19.88 -15.69
N GLN A 145 4.52 20.71 -14.88
CA GLN A 145 5.67 20.31 -14.09
C GLN A 145 5.34 20.34 -12.60
N VAL A 146 5.74 19.28 -11.91
CA VAL A 146 5.70 19.14 -10.46
C VAL A 146 7.04 18.61 -9.96
N ARG A 147 7.30 18.71 -8.67
CA ARG A 147 8.53 18.20 -8.05
C ARG A 147 8.21 17.07 -7.09
N THR A 148 9.09 16.10 -6.92
CA THR A 148 9.05 15.18 -5.77
C THR A 148 9.62 15.87 -4.54
N ASP A 149 9.59 15.18 -3.39
CA ASP A 149 10.46 15.55 -2.27
C ASP A 149 11.96 15.45 -2.67
N ARG A 150 12.83 15.98 -1.82
CA ARG A 150 14.26 16.01 -2.02
C ARG A 150 14.83 14.59 -2.04
N THR A 151 15.67 14.31 -3.04
CA THR A 151 16.32 13.01 -3.27
C THR A 151 17.56 12.79 -2.39
N ASP A 152 17.88 13.71 -1.49
CA ASP A 152 18.89 13.50 -0.45
C ASP A 152 18.34 12.68 0.73
N ASN A 153 17.01 12.61 0.91
CA ASN A 153 16.34 11.68 1.82
C ASN A 153 15.84 10.40 1.11
N GLU A 154 15.55 9.36 1.88
CA GLU A 154 15.13 8.04 1.33
C GLU A 154 13.76 8.09 0.68
N ASP A 155 12.79 8.73 1.33
CA ASP A 155 11.41 8.86 0.84
C ASP A 155 11.35 9.55 -0.54
N GLY A 156 12.05 10.68 -0.69
CA GLY A 156 12.14 11.41 -1.95
C GLY A 156 12.87 10.64 -3.04
N ARG A 157 13.88 9.83 -2.70
CA ARG A 157 14.50 8.89 -3.67
C ARG A 157 13.52 7.80 -4.09
N ALA A 158 12.80 7.20 -3.15
CA ALA A 158 11.81 6.18 -3.44
C ALA A 158 10.70 6.72 -4.34
N LEU A 159 10.20 7.92 -4.03
CA LEU A 159 9.17 8.59 -4.82
C LEU A 159 9.64 8.95 -6.23
N ALA A 160 10.86 9.47 -6.39
CA ALA A 160 11.44 9.76 -7.70
C ALA A 160 11.66 8.49 -8.54
N ARG A 161 12.11 7.40 -7.91
CA ARG A 161 12.22 6.08 -8.58
C ARG A 161 10.85 5.55 -9.00
N ARG A 162 9.83 5.69 -8.13
CA ARG A 162 8.46 5.29 -8.46
C ARG A 162 7.93 6.09 -9.64
N ALA A 163 8.16 7.41 -9.68
CA ALA A 163 7.78 8.23 -10.82
C ALA A 163 8.45 7.77 -12.13
N GLN A 164 9.73 7.39 -12.08
CA GLN A 164 10.46 6.87 -13.24
C GLN A 164 9.84 5.56 -13.77
N GLN A 165 9.39 4.69 -12.87
CA GLN A 165 8.72 3.42 -13.23
C GLN A 165 7.33 3.63 -13.82
N LEU A 166 6.73 4.79 -13.60
CA LEU A 166 5.36 5.14 -14.02
C LEU A 166 5.33 5.99 -15.29
N ILE A 167 6.45 6.15 -15.99
CA ILE A 167 6.45 6.85 -17.28
C ILE A 167 5.53 6.11 -18.25
N GLY A 168 4.58 6.85 -18.83
CA GLY A 168 3.53 6.35 -19.70
C GLY A 168 2.32 5.75 -18.99
N HIS A 169 2.24 5.84 -17.67
CA HIS A 169 1.03 5.45 -16.92
C HIS A 169 0.14 6.67 -16.68
N LYS A 170 -1.18 6.46 -16.69
CA LYS A 170 -2.15 7.39 -16.11
C LYS A 170 -2.03 7.32 -14.59
N VAL A 171 -1.95 8.47 -13.93
CA VAL A 171 -1.75 8.56 -12.48
C VAL A 171 -2.63 9.64 -11.85
N LEU A 172 -2.92 9.49 -10.56
CA LEU A 172 -3.29 10.62 -9.71
C LEU A 172 -2.08 11.06 -8.88
N LEU A 173 -1.80 12.37 -8.92
CA LEU A 173 -0.74 13.00 -8.16
C LEU A 173 -1.33 13.70 -6.94
N TYR A 174 -0.88 13.32 -5.76
CA TYR A 174 -1.23 13.98 -4.50
C TYR A 174 -0.19 15.05 -4.24
N ILE A 175 -0.58 16.31 -4.40
CA ILE A 175 0.31 17.46 -4.42
C ILE A 175 0.08 18.34 -3.20
N GLU A 176 1.17 18.73 -2.55
CA GLU A 176 1.21 19.78 -1.54
C GLU A 176 1.87 21.04 -2.11
N LEU A 177 1.36 22.23 -1.74
CA LEU A 177 2.01 23.50 -2.05
C LEU A 177 2.98 23.88 -0.93
N GLU A 178 4.27 23.67 -1.16
CA GLU A 178 5.32 24.09 -0.24
C GLU A 178 5.78 25.52 -0.52
N GLN A 179 6.02 26.29 0.54
CA GLN A 179 6.67 27.59 0.42
C GLN A 179 8.19 27.42 0.45
N MET A 180 8.89 27.89 -0.59
CA MET A 180 10.34 27.91 -0.63
C MET A 180 10.91 29.07 0.20
N GLN A 181 12.18 28.90 0.58
CA GLN A 181 13.01 29.98 1.12
C GLN A 181 13.14 31.08 0.05
N GLY A 182 12.39 32.18 0.22
CA GLY A 182 12.24 33.23 -0.80
C GLY A 182 10.78 33.54 -1.19
N GLY A 183 9.80 32.88 -0.58
CA GLY A 183 8.37 33.23 -0.71
C GLY A 183 7.65 32.58 -1.89
N ASN A 184 8.38 32.07 -2.88
CA ASN A 184 7.82 31.33 -4.01
C ASN A 184 7.21 29.99 -3.54
N LYS A 185 6.02 29.66 -4.03
CA LYS A 185 5.39 28.36 -3.78
C LYS A 185 5.77 27.35 -4.87
N VAL A 186 5.99 26.10 -4.49
CA VAL A 186 6.25 25.00 -5.41
C VAL A 186 5.30 23.84 -5.14
N ARG A 187 4.90 23.15 -6.21
CA ARG A 187 4.11 21.93 -6.14
C ARG A 187 5.02 20.74 -5.87
N VAL A 188 4.74 20.04 -4.77
CA VAL A 188 5.49 18.86 -4.33
C VAL A 188 4.55 17.67 -4.29
N VAL A 189 4.86 16.65 -5.07
CA VAL A 189 4.17 15.37 -5.04
C VAL A 189 4.56 14.64 -3.76
N ARG A 190 3.55 14.18 -3.02
CA ARG A 190 3.68 13.30 -1.86
C ARG A 190 3.36 11.85 -2.18
N HIS A 191 2.49 11.61 -3.16
CA HIS A 191 2.10 10.26 -3.55
C HIS A 191 1.67 10.19 -5.02
N PHE A 192 1.85 9.00 -5.61
CA PHE A 192 1.32 8.63 -6.92
C PHE A 192 0.39 7.43 -6.77
N GLU A 193 -0.84 7.58 -7.22
CA GLU A 193 -1.74 6.45 -7.46
C GLU A 193 -1.66 6.05 -8.93
N ASP A 194 -1.24 4.81 -9.19
CA ASP A 194 -1.13 4.25 -10.54
C ASP A 194 -2.50 3.78 -11.03
N ARG A 195 -2.93 4.31 -12.18
CA ARG A 195 -4.21 3.96 -12.85
C ARG A 195 -4.00 3.07 -14.08
N GLY A 196 -2.78 2.56 -14.27
CA GLY A 196 -2.41 1.69 -15.38
C GLY A 196 -1.80 2.45 -16.56
N LEU A 197 -1.47 1.71 -17.61
CA LEU A 197 -0.87 2.25 -18.83
C LEU A 197 -1.80 3.24 -19.51
N ASP A 198 -1.25 4.36 -19.96
CA ASP A 198 -1.93 5.28 -20.83
C ASP A 198 -1.81 4.81 -22.28
N HIS A 199 -2.85 4.18 -22.82
CA HIS A 199 -2.90 3.72 -24.20
C HIS A 199 -2.87 4.85 -25.24
N GLU A 200 -3.17 6.08 -24.82
CA GLU A 200 -3.08 7.26 -25.69
C GLU A 200 -1.64 7.80 -25.72
N TYR A 201 -0.79 7.45 -24.75
CA TYR A 201 0.61 7.90 -24.71
C TYR A 201 1.56 6.92 -25.39
N ASN A 202 2.27 7.41 -26.40
CA ASN A 202 3.36 6.70 -27.03
C ASN A 202 4.70 7.07 -26.36
N ALA A 203 5.19 6.17 -25.50
CA ALA A 203 6.46 6.36 -24.78
C ALA A 203 7.70 6.37 -25.70
N SER A 204 7.64 5.75 -26.88
CA SER A 204 8.77 5.72 -27.82
C SER A 204 8.97 7.05 -28.55
N THR A 205 7.88 7.80 -28.77
CA THR A 205 7.90 9.12 -29.41
C THR A 205 7.73 10.25 -28.40
N GLY A 206 7.33 9.95 -27.16
CA GLY A 206 7.02 10.93 -26.13
C GLY A 206 5.75 11.74 -26.45
N THR A 207 4.83 11.21 -27.27
CA THR A 207 3.65 11.93 -27.75
C THR A 207 2.37 11.25 -27.33
N VAL A 208 1.35 12.03 -27.02
CA VAL A 208 -0.01 11.53 -26.79
C VAL A 208 -0.77 11.60 -28.10
N ALA A 209 -1.46 10.53 -28.48
CA ALA A 209 -2.43 10.55 -29.56
C ALA A 209 -3.48 11.60 -29.20
N LYS A 210 -3.63 12.64 -30.02
CA LYS A 210 -4.72 13.60 -29.83
C LYS A 210 -6.03 12.83 -29.81
N ALA A 211 -6.79 12.94 -28.72
CA ALA A 211 -8.20 12.58 -28.75
C ALA A 211 -8.85 13.40 -29.86
N ALA A 212 -9.49 12.69 -30.81
CA ALA A 212 -10.24 13.29 -31.91
C ALA A 212 -11.49 14.03 -31.40
#